data_AF-A0A7V5LIM7-F1
#
_entry.id   AF-A0A7V5LIM7-F1
#
_cell.length_a   1.000
_cell.length_b   1.000
_cell.length_c   1.000
_cell.angle_alpha   90.00
_cell.angle_beta   90.00
_cell.angle_gamma   90.00
#
_symmetry.space_group_name_H-M   'P 1'
#
loop_
_entity.id
_entity.type
_entity.pdbx_description
1 polymer ?
#
loop_
_entity_poly.entity_id
_entity_poly.type
_entity_poly.pdbx_seq_one_letter_code
_entity_poly.pdbx_strand_id
1 'polypeptide(L)'
;MKQTLPMVKLIQRKAIHFATTLIPLYYYFSHNTEMVKWLTVILAAGFLLADLLRLKFILAKKIFLNIFGSMLKEAESQKRLTGATMLFIGMAATVFLFKEKQAVPALLMVCLADPLAGIVG
;
A
#
# COMPACT_ATOMS: atom_id res chain seq x y z
N MET A 1 7.07 5.72 -26.84
CA MET A 1 5.80 6.47 -26.70
C MET A 1 5.20 6.14 -25.33
N LYS A 2 5.31 7.03 -24.34
CA LYS A 2 4.66 6.81 -23.02
C LYS A 2 3.16 6.90 -23.26
N GLN A 3 2.47 5.76 -23.36
CA GLN A 3 1.01 5.77 -23.33
C GLN A 3 0.60 6.41 -22.00
N THR A 4 0.03 7.61 -22.07
CA THR A 4 -0.53 8.30 -20.91
C THR A 4 -1.68 7.44 -20.41
N LEU A 5 -1.50 6.78 -19.26
CA LEU A 5 -2.56 6.01 -18.62
C LEU A 5 -3.76 6.95 -18.37
N PRO A 6 -4.99 6.50 -18.65
CA PRO A 6 -6.18 7.28 -18.33
C PRO A 6 -6.16 7.71 -16.86
N MET A 7 -6.49 8.97 -16.58
CA MET A 7 -6.45 9.55 -15.24
C MET A 7 -7.20 8.70 -14.20
N VAL A 8 -8.32 8.11 -14.60
CA VAL A 8 -9.10 7.18 -13.77
C VAL A 8 -8.28 5.96 -13.32
N LYS A 9 -7.51 5.33 -14.23
CA LYS A 9 -6.64 4.21 -13.89
C LYS A 9 -5.49 4.64 -12.98
N LEU A 10 -4.94 5.84 -13.17
CA LEU A 10 -3.89 6.37 -12.30
C LEU A 10 -4.39 6.55 -10.87
N ILE A 11 -5.57 7.15 -10.70
CA ILE A 11 -6.22 7.34 -9.40
C ILE A 11 -6.54 5.98 -8.75
N GLN A 12 -7.11 5.03 -9.50
CA GLN A 12 -7.38 3.67 -8.99
C GLN A 12 -6.10 3.01 -8.46
N ARG A 13 -4.98 3.13 -9.18
CA ARG A 13 -3.69 2.57 -8.75
C ARG A 13 -3.11 3.25 -7.50
N LYS A 14 -3.50 4.50 -7.21
CA LYS A 14 -3.05 5.26 -6.03
C LYS A 14 -4.08 5.31 -4.90
N ALA A 15 -5.30 4.80 -5.10
CA ALA A 15 -6.37 4.77 -4.11
C ALA A 15 -5.96 4.10 -2.79
N ILE A 16 -5.13 3.05 -2.85
CA ILE A 16 -4.60 2.39 -1.65
C ILE A 16 -3.80 3.36 -0.80
N HIS A 17 -2.98 4.23 -1.40
CA HIS A 17 -2.17 5.20 -0.65
C HIS A 17 -3.09 6.19 0.10
N PHE A 18 -4.09 6.74 -0.58
CA PHE A 18 -5.06 7.64 0.04
C PHE A 18 -5.88 6.97 1.15
N ALA A 19 -6.32 5.72 0.94
CA ALA A 19 -7.03 4.95 1.97
C ALA A 19 -6.13 4.70 3.19
N THR A 20 -4.84 4.40 2.97
CA THR A 20 -3.89 4.16 4.06
C THR A 20 -3.50 5.40 4.85
N THR A 21 -3.77 6.62 4.36
CA THR A 21 -3.57 7.88 5.11
C THR A 21 -4.32 7.89 6.45
N LEU A 22 -5.40 7.12 6.58
CA LEU A 22 -6.13 6.99 7.85
C LEU A 22 -5.24 6.44 8.98
N ILE A 23 -4.23 5.62 8.67
CA ILE A 23 -3.33 5.03 9.66
C ILE A 23 -2.43 6.09 10.32
N PRO A 24 -1.63 6.90 9.60
CA PRO A 24 -0.83 7.94 10.22
C PRO A 24 -1.67 9.06 10.84
N LEU A 25 -2.85 9.38 10.30
CA LEU A 25 -3.77 10.32 10.95
C LEU A 25 -4.25 9.77 12.30
N TYR A 26 -4.69 8.51 12.34
CA TYR A 26 -5.05 7.86 13.59
C TYR A 26 -3.86 7.83 14.56
N TYR A 27 -2.65 7.52 14.07
CA TYR A 27 -1.45 7.49 14.91
C TYR A 27 -1.22 8.85 15.59
N TYR A 28 -1.28 9.93 14.81
CA TYR A 28 -1.10 11.29 15.31
C TYR A 28 -2.14 11.70 16.35
N PHE A 29 -3.43 11.39 16.14
CA PHE A 29 -4.48 11.82 17.07
C PHE A 29 -4.56 10.94 18.32
N SER A 30 -4.40 9.63 18.17
CA SER A 30 -4.55 8.68 19.28
C SER A 30 -3.29 8.53 20.12
N HIS A 31 -2.11 8.83 19.56
CA HIS A 31 -0.79 8.54 20.14
C HIS A 31 -0.61 7.05 20.52
N ASN A 32 -1.48 6.16 20.00
CA ASN A 32 -1.51 4.75 20.37
C ASN A 32 -0.55 3.93 19.53
N THR A 33 0.74 4.00 19.89
CA THR A 33 1.83 3.33 19.17
C THR A 33 1.62 1.82 19.05
N GLU A 34 1.19 1.14 20.11
CA GLU A 34 1.03 -0.31 20.10
C GLU A 34 -0.08 -0.76 19.15
N MET A 35 -1.22 -0.06 19.16
CA MET A 35 -2.31 -0.39 18.23
C MET A 35 -1.89 -0.18 16.77
N VAL A 36 -1.15 0.88 16.47
CA VAL A 36 -0.66 1.17 15.11
C VAL A 36 0.39 0.14 14.67
N LYS A 37 1.29 -0.30 15.56
CA LYS A 37 2.22 -1.40 15.29
C LYS A 37 1.47 -2.68 14.93
N TRP A 38 0.52 -3.10 15.74
CA TRP A 38 -0.24 -4.31 15.47
C TRP A 38 -1.06 -4.21 14.18
N LEU A 39 -1.72 -3.07 13.95
CA LEU A 39 -2.49 -2.83 12.74
C LEU A 39 -1.60 -2.93 11.49
N THR A 40 -0.46 -2.25 11.49
CA THR A 40 0.47 -2.26 10.34
C THR A 40 1.06 -3.65 10.09
N VAL A 41 1.39 -4.40 11.15
CA VAL A 41 1.88 -5.79 11.03
C VAL A 41 0.81 -6.73 10.48
N ILE A 42 -0.41 -6.66 11.00
CA ILE A 42 -1.52 -7.51 10.54
C ILE A 42 -1.82 -7.23 9.06
N LEU A 43 -1.85 -5.96 8.66
CA LEU A 43 -2.05 -5.59 7.26
C LEU A 43 -0.87 -6.04 6.39
N ALA A 44 0.38 -5.82 6.80
CA ALA A 44 1.55 -6.28 6.06
C ALA A 44 1.55 -7.80 5.86
N ALA A 45 1.27 -8.55 6.92
CA ALA A 45 1.15 -10.00 6.85
C ALA A 45 -0.01 -10.43 5.95
N GLY A 46 -1.19 -9.81 6.07
CA GLY A 46 -2.36 -10.11 5.24
C GLY A 46 -2.11 -9.88 3.74
N PHE A 47 -1.54 -8.73 3.37
CA PHE A 47 -1.19 -8.44 1.99
C PHE A 47 -0.09 -9.35 1.45
N LEU A 48 0.93 -9.65 2.26
CA LEU A 48 1.99 -10.59 1.89
C LEU A 48 1.42 -12.00 1.65
N LEU A 49 0.57 -12.49 2.56
CA LEU A 49 -0.10 -13.78 2.41
C LEU A 49 -0.96 -13.82 1.15
N ALA A 50 -1.75 -12.77 0.90
CA ALA A 50 -2.56 -12.66 -0.32
C ALA A 50 -1.68 -12.72 -1.58
N ASP A 51 -0.54 -12.04 -1.57
CA ASP A 51 0.42 -12.07 -2.68
C ASP A 51 1.06 -13.46 -2.88
N LEU A 52 1.47 -14.11 -1.79
CA LEU A 52 2.05 -15.45 -1.85
C LEU A 52 1.04 -16.48 -2.36
N LEU A 53 -0.22 -16.40 -1.92
CA LEU A 53 -1.30 -17.25 -2.41
C LEU A 53 -1.56 -17.01 -3.90
N ARG A 54 -1.61 -15.74 -4.32
CA ARG A 54 -1.77 -15.34 -5.72
C ARG A 54 -0.64 -15.88 -6.60
N LEU A 55 0.60 -15.87 -6.13
CA LEU A 55 1.75 -16.35 -6.89
C LEU A 55 1.82 -17.88 -6.95
N LYS A 56 1.32 -18.58 -5.94
CA LYS A 56 1.37 -20.05 -5.86
C LYS A 56 0.16 -20.75 -6.51
N PHE A 57 -1.05 -20.19 -6.41
CA PHE A 57 -2.28 -20.89 -6.79
C PHE A 57 -3.04 -20.16 -7.90
N ILE A 58 -3.38 -20.88 -8.96
CA ILE A 58 -4.10 -20.34 -10.14
C ILE A 58 -5.48 -19.81 -9.76
N LEU A 59 -6.21 -20.51 -8.89
CA LEU A 59 -7.54 -20.08 -8.44
C LEU A 59 -7.46 -18.78 -7.63
N ALA A 60 -6.53 -18.70 -6.68
CA ALA A 60 -6.27 -17.48 -5.91
C ALA A 60 -5.84 -16.32 -6.83
N LYS A 61 -5.01 -16.60 -7.84
CA LYS A 61 -4.64 -15.62 -8.86
C LYS A 61 -5.86 -15.06 -9.61
N LYS A 62 -6.77 -15.93 -10.05
CA LYS A 62 -7.98 -15.52 -10.76
C LYS A 62 -8.89 -14.64 -9.89
N ILE A 63 -9.13 -15.05 -8.65
CA ILE A 63 -9.93 -14.27 -7.68
C ILE A 63 -9.27 -12.91 -7.42
N PHE A 64 -7.97 -12.91 -7.13
CA PHE A 64 -7.22 -11.69 -6.87
C PHE A 64 -7.26 -10.72 -8.06
N LEU A 65 -7.03 -11.21 -9.28
CA LEU A 65 -7.07 -10.38 -10.48
C LEU A 65 -8.48 -9.88 -10.79
N ASN A 66 -9.53 -10.62 -10.43
CA ASN A 66 -10.90 -10.15 -10.58
C ASN A 66 -11.23 -8.96 -9.66
N ILE A 67 -10.65 -8.95 -8.45
CA ILE A 67 -10.89 -7.89 -7.44
C ILE A 67 -9.94 -6.70 -7.67
N PHE A 68 -8.64 -6.97 -7.84
CA PHE A 68 -7.58 -5.96 -7.82
C PHE A 68 -6.89 -5.75 -9.18
N GLY A 69 -7.25 -6.50 -10.22
CA GLY A 69 -6.51 -6.50 -11.49
C GLY A 69 -6.42 -5.14 -12.17
N SER A 70 -7.46 -4.31 -12.03
CA SER A 70 -7.47 -2.92 -12.54
C SER A 70 -6.46 -2.00 -11.84
N MET A 71 -6.02 -2.37 -10.64
CA MET A 71 -5.09 -1.60 -9.80
C MET A 71 -3.62 -2.06 -9.95
N LEU A 72 -3.37 -3.19 -10.62
CA LEU A 72 -2.02 -3.75 -10.77
C LEU A 72 -1.33 -3.26 -12.05
N LYS A 73 -0.01 -3.12 -12.00
CA LYS A 73 0.80 -3.08 -13.22
C LYS A 73 0.87 -4.47 -13.86
N GLU A 74 1.00 -4.54 -15.18
CA GLU A 74 1.16 -5.82 -15.91
C GLU A 74 2.29 -6.69 -15.33
N ALA A 75 3.43 -6.09 -14.99
CA ALA A 75 4.56 -6.79 -14.37
C ALA A 75 4.27 -7.31 -12.94
N GLU A 76 3.43 -6.62 -12.16
CA GLU A 76 3.00 -7.06 -10.82
C GLU A 76 2.00 -8.21 -10.91
N SER A 77 1.14 -8.21 -11.95
CA SER A 77 0.10 -9.22 -12.14
C SER A 77 0.63 -10.66 -12.30
N GLN A 78 1.91 -10.83 -12.68
CA GLN A 78 2.47 -12.14 -13.03
C GLN A 78 3.48 -12.71 -12.03
N LYS A 79 4.44 -11.91 -11.52
CA LYS A 79 5.62 -12.47 -10.81
C LYS A 79 6.15 -11.68 -9.62
N ARG A 80 5.64 -10.48 -9.34
CA ARG A 80 6.20 -9.58 -8.31
C ARG A 80 5.19 -9.32 -7.20
N LEU A 81 5.68 -9.09 -5.98
CA LEU A 81 4.88 -8.51 -4.92
C LEU A 81 4.26 -7.19 -5.40
N THR A 82 3.04 -6.93 -4.95
CA THR A 82 2.31 -5.71 -5.28
C THR A 82 2.88 -4.50 -4.54
N GLY A 83 2.62 -3.32 -5.09
CA GLY A 83 2.93 -2.07 -4.39
C GLY A 83 2.24 -1.97 -3.01
N ALA A 84 1.05 -2.56 -2.85
CA ALA A 84 0.35 -2.58 -1.57
C ALA A 84 1.11 -3.38 -0.49
N THR A 85 1.58 -4.59 -0.84
CA THR A 85 2.41 -5.40 0.07
C THR A 85 3.67 -4.65 0.50
N MET A 86 4.37 -4.03 -0.46
CA MET A 86 5.58 -3.25 -0.16
C MET A 86 5.28 -2.00 0.68
N LEU A 87 4.16 -1.32 0.42
CA LEU A 87 3.69 -0.18 1.20
C LEU A 87 3.49 -0.57 2.67
N PHE A 88 2.69 -1.60 2.94
CA PHE A 88 2.40 -1.99 4.33
C PHE A 88 3.63 -2.54 5.07
N ILE A 89 4.51 -3.27 4.39
CA ILE A 89 5.80 -3.68 4.97
C ILE A 89 6.64 -2.45 5.34
N GLY A 90 6.73 -1.46 4.45
CA GLY A 90 7.44 -0.20 4.71
C GLY A 90 6.81 0.60 5.85
N MET A 91 5.49 0.65 5.93
CA MET A 91 4.77 1.31 7.01
C MET A 91 5.04 0.62 8.36
N ALA A 92 4.93 -0.71 8.41
CA ALA A 92 5.25 -1.48 9.62
C ALA A 92 6.71 -1.23 10.04
N ALA A 93 7.66 -1.35 9.12
CA ALA A 93 9.06 -1.06 9.42
C ALA A 93 9.26 0.36 9.97
N THR A 94 8.60 1.36 9.38
CA THR A 94 8.70 2.77 9.83
C THR A 94 8.20 2.95 11.26
N VAL A 95 7.05 2.36 11.62
CA VAL A 95 6.47 2.47 12.97
C VAL A 95 7.33 1.75 14.02
N PHE A 96 8.02 0.67 13.65
CA PHE A 96 8.91 -0.05 14.56
C PHE A 96 10.27 0.62 14.74
N LEU A 97 10.81 1.25 13.69
CA LEU A 97 12.15 1.82 13.70
C LEU A 97 12.19 3.26 14.25
N PHE A 98 11.09 4.00 14.15
CA PHE A 98 11.04 5.43 14.48
C PHE A 98 10.01 5.74 15.56
N LYS A 99 10.26 6.80 16.33
CA LYS A 99 9.25 7.33 17.26
C LYS A 99 8.19 8.07 16.47
N GLU A 100 7.01 8.23 17.07
CA GLU A 100 5.84 8.87 16.47
C GLU A 100 6.17 10.19 15.75
N LYS A 101 6.97 11.07 16.39
CA LYS A 101 7.38 12.38 15.83
C LYS A 101 8.09 12.27 14.48
N GLN A 102 8.78 11.17 14.19
CA GLN A 102 9.41 10.91 12.89
C GLN A 102 8.57 9.98 12.01
N ALA A 103 7.90 9.00 12.60
CA ALA A 103 7.10 8.01 11.89
C ALA A 103 5.89 8.64 11.19
N VAL A 104 5.11 9.46 11.90
CA VAL A 104 3.89 10.10 11.35
C VAL A 104 4.19 10.91 10.08
N PRO A 105 5.14 11.86 10.05
CA PRO A 105 5.41 12.61 8.82
C PRO A 105 5.96 11.72 7.69
N ALA A 106 6.80 10.72 7.99
CA ALA A 106 7.28 9.78 6.98
C ALA A 106 6.14 8.96 6.34
N LEU A 107 5.20 8.50 7.17
CA LEU A 107 4.01 7.78 6.72
C LEU A 107 3.08 8.69 5.89
N LEU A 108 2.87 9.95 6.31
CA LEU A 108 2.09 10.91 5.52
C LEU A 108 2.75 11.21 4.16
N MET A 109 4.08 11.29 4.11
CA MET A 109 4.80 11.49 2.85
C MET A 109 4.55 10.33 1.87
N VAL A 110 4.62 9.08 2.33
CA VAL A 110 4.35 7.94 1.43
C VAL A 110 2.85 7.82 1.07
N CYS A 111 1.94 8.12 2.01
CA CYS A 111 0.49 7.98 1.77
C CYS A 111 -0.14 9.15 0.98
N LEU A 112 0.44 10.35 1.01
CA LEU A 112 -0.09 11.55 0.34
C LEU A 112 0.87 12.17 -0.67
N ALA A 113 2.12 12.43 -0.29
CA ALA A 113 3.03 13.14 -1.17
C ALA A 113 3.43 12.28 -2.39
N ASP A 114 3.75 10.99 -2.21
CA ASP A 114 4.05 10.08 -3.32
C ASP A 114 2.89 9.93 -4.32
N PRO A 115 1.62 9.72 -3.88
CA PRO A 115 0.52 9.67 -4.82
C PRO A 115 0.30 10.98 -5.56
N LEU A 116 0.39 12.12 -4.87
CA LEU A 116 0.21 13.44 -5.48
C LEU A 116 1.32 13.78 -6.48
N ALA A 117 2.59 13.51 -6.15
CA ALA A 117 3.71 13.71 -7.08
C ALA A 117 3.49 12.92 -8.38
N GLY A 118 3.09 11.65 -8.28
CA GLY A 118 2.80 10.85 -9.47
C GLY A 118 1.55 11.27 -10.26
N ILE A 119 0.69 12.15 -9.74
CA ILE A 119 -0.48 12.71 -10.44
C ILE A 119 -0.17 14.06 -11.07
N VAL A 120 0.51 14.94 -10.33
CA VAL A 120 0.76 16.34 -10.74
C VAL A 120 2.02 16.49 -11.58
N GLY A 121 3.07 15.70 -11.31
CA GLY A 121 4.39 15.80 -11.96
C GLY A 121 5.48 16.16 -10.96
#